data_AF-A0A6A4E998-F1
#
_entry.id   AF-A0A6A4E998-F1
#
_cell.length_a   1.000
_cell.length_b   1.000
_cell.length_c   1.000
_cell.angle_alpha   90.00
_cell.angle_beta   90.00
_cell.angle_gamma   90.00
#
_symmetry.space_group_name_H-M   'P 1'
#
loop_
_entity.id
_entity.type
_entity.pdbx_description
1 polymer ?
#
loop_
_entity_poly.entity_id
_entity_poly.type
_entity_poly.pdbx_seq_one_letter_code
_entity_poly.pdbx_strand_id
1 'polypeptide(L)'
;MVARAAAKKGSVWLSDPSTYPLLAAIGVASIMCLSTGVRHLTASPDVKFDREVRKNPEMALRDRSDWRSHRKYISELHANAVNAYHDKK
;
A
#
# COMPACT_ATOMS: atom_id res chain seq x y z
N MET A 1 45.84 19.78 -12.78
CA MET A 1 44.63 19.37 -13.52
C MET A 1 44.08 18.10 -12.87
N VAL A 2 43.00 18.20 -12.10
CA VAL A 2 42.32 17.00 -11.56
C VAL A 2 41.49 16.42 -12.70
N ALA A 3 41.92 15.28 -13.23
CA ALA A 3 41.18 14.57 -14.25
C ALA A 3 39.82 14.13 -13.65
N ARG A 4 38.74 14.81 -14.04
CA ARG A 4 37.38 14.25 -13.88
C ARG A 4 37.26 13.12 -14.90
N ALA A 5 37.79 11.94 -14.55
CA ALA A 5 37.43 10.71 -15.23
C ALA A 5 35.89 10.65 -15.21
N ALA A 6 35.28 10.55 -16.39
CA ALA A 6 33.83 10.48 -16.53
C ALA A 6 33.32 9.31 -15.66
N ALA A 7 32.78 9.63 -14.49
CA ALA A 7 32.25 8.65 -13.57
C ALA A 7 31.19 7.85 -14.33
N LYS A 8 31.37 6.53 -14.44
CA LYS A 8 30.36 5.64 -15.03
C LYS A 8 29.05 5.90 -14.27
N LYS A 9 28.04 6.44 -14.95
CA LYS A 9 26.82 7.01 -14.35
C LYS A 9 26.06 6.06 -13.40
N GLY A 10 26.26 4.74 -13.49
CA GLY A 10 25.67 3.75 -12.59
C GLY A 10 26.48 3.39 -11.34
N SER A 11 27.76 3.72 -11.27
CA SER A 11 28.65 3.23 -10.21
C SER A 11 28.62 4.08 -8.94
N VAL A 12 28.19 5.34 -9.02
CA VAL A 12 28.37 6.30 -7.91
C VAL A 12 27.55 5.91 -6.67
N TRP A 13 26.35 5.37 -6.87
CA TRP A 13 25.45 4.96 -5.77
C TRP A 13 25.85 3.66 -5.08
N LEU A 14 26.61 2.79 -5.78
CA LEU A 14 27.04 1.50 -5.23
C LEU A 14 28.51 1.51 -4.79
N SER A 15 29.27 2.55 -5.18
CA SER A 15 30.67 2.70 -4.79
C SER A 15 30.86 3.24 -3.38
N ASP A 16 29.88 3.98 -2.83
CA ASP A 16 29.98 4.58 -1.50
C ASP A 16 29.22 3.74 -0.46
N PRO A 17 29.87 3.30 0.64
CA PRO A 17 29.20 2.62 1.74
C PRO A 17 28.08 3.46 2.40
N SER A 18 28.18 4.78 2.37
CA SER A 18 27.21 5.69 3.00
C SER A 18 25.85 5.73 2.28
N THR A 19 25.78 5.28 1.02
CA THR A 19 24.55 5.24 0.24
C THR A 19 23.68 3.99 0.48
N TYR A 20 24.22 2.92 1.07
CA TYR A 20 23.43 1.70 1.32
C TYR A 20 22.25 1.89 2.29
N PRO A 21 22.36 2.64 3.40
CA PRO A 21 21.20 2.95 4.25
C PRO A 21 20.08 3.70 3.50
N LEU A 22 20.43 4.61 2.59
CA LEU A 22 19.46 5.33 1.76
C LEU A 22 18.77 4.37 0.78
N LEU A 23 19.52 3.50 0.11
CA LEU A 23 18.97 2.49 -0.78
C LEU A 23 18.06 1.50 -0.04
N ALA A 24 18.42 1.12 1.19
CA ALA A 24 17.56 0.29 2.04
C ALA A 24 16.23 1.00 2.35
N ALA A 25 16.26 2.28 2.72
CA ALA A 25 15.04 3.05 2.98
C ALA A 25 14.15 3.15 1.73
N ILE A 26 14.73 3.43 0.57
CA ILE A 26 14.01 3.46 -0.71
C ILE A 26 13.40 2.08 -1.03
N GLY A 27 14.17 1.02 -0.82
CA GLY A 27 13.72 -0.37 -1.01
C GLY A 27 12.51 -0.70 -0.14
N VAL A 28 12.59 -0.41 1.16
CA VAL A 28 11.49 -0.63 2.10
C VAL A 28 10.25 0.16 1.69
N ALA A 29 10.40 1.46 1.39
CA ALA A 29 9.28 2.30 0.97
C ALA A 29 8.63 1.78 -0.33
N SER A 30 9.44 1.34 -1.29
CA SER A 30 8.95 0.80 -2.56
C SER A 30 8.17 -0.50 -2.37
N ILE A 31 8.70 -1.42 -1.56
CA ILE A 31 8.00 -2.68 -1.21
C ILE A 31 6.69 -2.38 -0.49
N MET A 32 6.69 -1.42 0.44
CA MET A 32 5.49 -1.04 1.19
C MET A 32 4.43 -0.43 0.26
N CYS A 33 4.81 0.45 -0.66
CA CYS A 33 3.92 1.02 -1.66
C CYS A 33 3.32 -0.06 -2.59
N LEU A 34 4.16 -0.94 -3.13
CA LEU A 34 3.69 -1.99 -4.04
C LEU A 34 2.80 -3.01 -3.33
N SER A 35 3.18 -3.48 -2.14
CA SER A 35 2.38 -4.45 -1.38
C SER A 35 1.01 -3.88 -1.00
N THR A 36 0.95 -2.63 -0.55
CA THR A 36 -0.32 -1.96 -0.23
C THR A 36 -1.15 -1.73 -1.49
N GLY A 37 -0.54 -1.30 -2.59
CA GLY A 37 -1.20 -1.13 -3.88
C GLY A 37 -1.80 -2.42 -4.41
N VAL A 38 -1.02 -3.51 -4.44
CA VAL A 38 -1.48 -4.83 -4.88
C VAL A 38 -2.62 -5.32 -3.99
N ARG A 39 -2.48 -5.25 -2.66
CA ARG A 39 -3.55 -5.64 -1.73
C ARG A 39 -4.83 -4.84 -1.98
N HIS A 40 -4.73 -3.53 -2.21
CA HIS A 40 -5.89 -2.69 -2.50
C HIS A 40 -6.52 -2.99 -3.86
N LEU A 41 -5.75 -3.41 -4.85
CA LEU A 41 -6.30 -3.79 -6.15
C LEU A 41 -6.97 -5.16 -6.09
N THR A 42 -6.37 -6.16 -5.44
CA THR A 42 -6.82 -7.55 -5.53
C THR A 42 -7.82 -7.97 -4.47
N ALA A 43 -7.73 -7.40 -3.27
CA ALA A 43 -8.53 -7.81 -2.12
C ALA A 43 -9.52 -6.75 -1.64
N SER A 44 -9.49 -5.54 -2.23
CA SER A 44 -10.51 -4.54 -1.93
C SER A 44 -11.83 -4.94 -2.60
N PRO A 45 -12.95 -4.96 -1.85
CA PRO A 45 -14.25 -5.36 -2.39
C PRO A 45 -14.80 -4.34 -3.41
N ASP A 46 -14.24 -3.11 -3.41
CA ASP A 46 -14.60 -2.07 -4.36
C ASP A 46 -13.94 -2.25 -5.75
N VAL A 47 -12.84 -3.02 -5.85
CA VAL A 47 -12.10 -3.21 -7.10
C VAL A 47 -12.48 -4.55 -7.73
N LYS A 48 -13.25 -4.49 -8.81
CA LYS A 48 -13.78 -5.69 -9.49
C LYS A 48 -13.01 -5.96 -10.79
N PHE A 49 -12.03 -6.87 -10.75
CA PHE A 49 -11.29 -7.28 -11.95
C PHE A 49 -12.05 -8.28 -12.83
N ASP A 50 -12.84 -9.16 -12.22
CA ASP A 50 -13.67 -10.11 -12.94
C ASP A 50 -14.91 -9.42 -13.53
N ARG A 51 -15.20 -9.69 -14.81
CA ARG A 51 -16.37 -9.16 -15.52
C ARG A 51 -17.68 -9.67 -14.94
N GLU A 52 -17.72 -10.91 -14.45
CA GLU A 52 -18.94 -11.49 -13.88
C GLU A 52 -19.29 -10.86 -12.52
N VAL A 53 -18.27 -10.58 -11.69
CA VAL A 53 -18.44 -9.89 -10.40
C VAL A 53 -18.89 -8.43 -10.55
N ARG A 54 -18.57 -7.78 -11.67
CA ARG A 54 -19.07 -6.42 -11.99
C ARG A 54 -20.58 -6.36 -12.23
N LYS A 55 -21.19 -7.45 -12.71
CA LYS A 55 -22.62 -7.49 -13.04
C LYS A 55 -23.50 -7.49 -11.80
N ASN A 56 -22.96 -7.91 -10.66
CA ASN A 56 -23.63 -7.90 -9.36
C ASN A 56 -23.05 -6.75 -8.53
N PRO A 57 -23.62 -5.53 -8.59
CA PRO A 57 -23.11 -4.37 -7.87
C PRO A 57 -23.23 -4.54 -6.35
N GLU A 58 -24.12 -5.42 -5.86
CA GLU A 58 -24.24 -5.74 -4.44
C GLU A 58 -23.00 -6.49 -3.92
N MET A 59 -22.18 -5.79 -3.15
CA MET A 59 -21.17 -6.45 -2.30
C MET A 59 -21.91 -7.16 -1.18
N ALA A 60 -21.55 -8.42 -0.90
CA ALA A 60 -21.94 -9.03 0.35
C ALA A 60 -21.37 -8.16 1.49
N LEU A 61 -22.22 -7.67 2.40
CA LEU A 61 -21.82 -6.86 3.56
C LEU A 61 -20.67 -7.51 4.35
N ARG A 62 -20.62 -8.86 4.33
CA ARG A 62 -19.58 -9.69 4.91
C ARG A 62 -18.18 -9.45 4.31
N ASP A 63 -18.05 -9.35 3.00
CA ASP A 63 -16.74 -9.14 2.36
C ASP A 63 -16.16 -7.75 2.72
N ARG A 64 -17.05 -6.78 2.92
CA ARG A 64 -16.68 -5.43 3.34
C ARG A 64 -16.30 -5.37 4.83
N SER A 65 -17.00 -6.09 5.69
CA SER A 65 -16.63 -6.20 7.12
C SER A 65 -15.30 -6.92 7.28
N ASP A 66 -15.08 -8.01 6.54
CA ASP A 66 -13.85 -8.80 6.63
C ASP A 66 -12.64 -8.02 6.10
N TRP A 67 -12.80 -7.28 5.00
CA TRP A 67 -11.77 -6.36 4.52
C TRP A 67 -11.42 -5.28 5.56
N ARG A 68 -12.43 -4.67 6.19
CA ARG A 68 -12.26 -3.61 7.20
C ARG A 68 -11.84 -4.12 8.57
N SER A 69 -12.00 -5.40 8.87
CA SER A 69 -11.70 -6.01 10.18
C SER A 69 -10.28 -5.70 10.67
N HIS A 70 -9.32 -5.72 9.74
CA HIS A 70 -7.91 -5.41 9.99
C HIS A 70 -7.65 -3.97 10.47
N ARG A 71 -8.59 -3.04 10.24
CA ARG A 71 -8.51 -1.64 10.66
C ARG A 71 -9.45 -1.32 11.82
N LYS A 72 -10.23 -2.29 12.30
CA LYS A 72 -11.28 -2.08 13.31
C LYS A 72 -10.71 -1.41 14.56
N TYR A 73 -9.62 -1.95 15.09
CA TYR A 73 -8.93 -1.40 16.27
C TYR A 73 -8.52 0.07 16.07
N ILE A 74 -7.88 0.41 14.94
CA ILE A 74 -7.44 1.78 14.66
C ILE A 74 -8.64 2.71 14.45
N SER A 75 -9.70 2.22 13.81
CA SER A 75 -10.90 3.01 13.53
C SER A 75 -11.74 3.30 14.78
N GLU A 76 -11.57 2.52 15.85
CA GLU A 76 -12.28 2.67 17.12
C GLU A 76 -11.53 3.54 18.14
N LEU A 77 -10.28 3.94 17.87
CA LEU A 77 -9.49 4.81 18.76
C LEU A 77 -10.14 6.17 19.00
N HIS A 78 -11.00 6.63 18.09
CA HIS A 78 -11.76 7.86 18.27
C HIS A 78 -13.19 7.67 17.75
N ALA A 79 -14.15 8.28 18.46
CA ALA A 79 -15.53 8.32 18.01
C ALA A 79 -15.61 8.99 16.64
N ASN A 80 -16.06 8.26 15.64
CA ASN A 80 -16.29 8.78 14.30
C ASN A 80 -17.79 8.65 14.00
N ALA A 81 -18.42 9.76 13.59
CA ALA A 81 -19.82 9.76 13.16
C ALA A 81 -20.08 8.68 12.09
N VAL A 82 -19.11 8.41 11.21
CA VAL A 82 -19.21 7.36 10.19
C VAL A 82 -19.29 5.95 10.81
N ASN A 83 -18.59 5.67 11.91
CA ASN A 83 -18.64 4.37 12.58
C ASN A 83 -19.93 4.20 13.40
N ALA A 84 -20.48 5.28 13.95
CA ALA A 84 -21.70 5.25 14.76
C ALA A 84 -22.94 4.75 13.98
N TYR A 85 -22.98 4.91 12.66
CA TYR A 85 -24.08 4.41 11.82
C TYR A 85 -24.00 2.91 11.49
N HIS A 86 -22.83 2.30 11.62
CA HIS A 86 -22.61 0.89 11.27
C HIS A 86 -22.90 -0.08 12.44
N ASP A 87 -23.13 0.45 13.65
CA ASP A 87 -23.32 -0.33 14.89
C ASP A 87 -24.80 -0.53 15.28
N LYS A 88 -25.73 -0.42 14.33
CA LYS A 88 -27.13 -0.77 14.58
C LYS A 88 -27.34 -2.26 14.27
N LYS A 89 -27.46 -3.03 15.36
CA LYS A 89 -27.90 -4.44 15.39
C LYS A 89 -29.16 -4.67 14.56
#